data_AF-A0A286G2R3-F1
#
_entry.id   AF-A0A286G2R3-F1
#
_cell.length_a   1.000
_cell.length_b   1.000
_cell.length_c   1.000
_cell.angle_alpha   90.00
_cell.angle_beta   90.00
_cell.angle_gamma   90.00
#
_symmetry.space_group_name_H-M   'P 1'
#
loop_
_entity.id
_entity.type
_entity.pdbx_description
1 polymer ?
#
loop_
_entity_poly.entity_id
_entity_poly.type
_entity_poly.pdbx_seq_one_letter_code
_entity_poly.pdbx_strand_id
1 'polypeptide(L)'
;MLSNFHPLDPDQTLTVRLAALDEALLVLRHAAPADVRPHGGDMQSVRDAATSLLGTLGGSDRLTGCAPPPPPDRDLLRAFGLTPCPEADWNRAVAAEDDRRRRLRSLVQTEGWSWRDVTGAGAYTSG
;
A
#
# COMPACT_ATOMS: atom_id res chain seq x y z
N MET A 1 -25.76 24.79 -3.60
CA MET A 1 -26.59 24.32 -4.72
C MET A 1 -25.77 23.26 -5.45
N LEU A 2 -26.27 22.01 -5.44
CA LEU A 2 -25.71 20.76 -5.99
C LEU A 2 -24.33 20.30 -5.48
N SER A 3 -24.36 19.60 -4.33
CA SER A 3 -23.30 18.68 -3.92
C SER A 3 -23.32 17.46 -4.82
N ASN A 4 -22.40 17.39 -5.77
CA ASN A 4 -22.22 16.23 -6.62
C ASN A 4 -21.55 15.11 -5.79
N PHE A 5 -22.31 14.48 -4.89
CA PHE A 5 -21.93 13.22 -4.26
C PHE A 5 -22.04 12.12 -5.31
N HIS A 6 -21.04 12.05 -6.20
CA HIS A 6 -20.74 10.81 -6.87
C HIS A 6 -20.30 9.83 -5.77
N PRO A 7 -20.75 8.57 -5.75
CA PRO A 7 -20.10 7.54 -4.96
C PRO A 7 -18.62 7.60 -5.37
N LEU A 8 -17.76 8.09 -4.48
CA LEU A 8 -16.34 8.16 -4.76
C LEU A 8 -15.91 6.72 -4.96
N ASP A 9 -15.51 6.40 -6.18
CA ASP A 9 -14.86 5.15 -6.48
C ASP A 9 -13.45 5.23 -5.85
N PRO A 10 -13.08 4.34 -4.91
CA PRO A 10 -11.74 4.34 -4.34
C PRO A 10 -10.65 4.23 -5.42
N ASP A 11 -10.95 3.62 -6.58
CA ASP A 11 -10.06 3.54 -7.74
C ASP A 11 -9.78 4.91 -8.39
N GLN A 12 -10.51 5.97 -8.03
CA GLN A 12 -10.27 7.32 -8.56
C GLN A 12 -9.46 8.20 -7.59
N THR A 13 -9.17 7.72 -6.38
CA THR A 13 -8.39 8.51 -5.41
C THR A 13 -6.90 8.22 -5.52
N LEU A 14 -6.13 9.26 -5.85
CA LEU A 14 -4.67 9.16 -6.02
C LEU A 14 -3.98 8.58 -4.78
N THR A 15 -4.41 8.99 -3.58
CA THR A 15 -3.85 8.52 -2.31
C THR A 15 -4.07 7.03 -2.08
N VAL A 16 -5.27 6.50 -2.39
CA VAL A 16 -5.58 5.07 -2.28
C VAL A 16 -4.72 4.27 -3.26
N ARG A 17 -4.65 4.70 -4.52
CA ARG A 17 -3.82 4.05 -5.55
C ARG A 17 -2.33 4.10 -5.23
N LEU A 18 -1.86 5.20 -4.66
CA LEU A 18 -0.47 5.37 -4.25
C LEU A 18 -0.11 4.43 -3.10
N ALA A 19 -0.99 4.28 -2.11
CA ALA A 19 -0.83 3.30 -1.04
C ALA A 19 -0.86 1.86 -1.56
N ALA A 20 -1.77 1.55 -2.49
CA ALA A 20 -1.88 0.22 -3.08
C ALA A 20 -0.63 -0.14 -3.90
N LEU A 21 -0.11 0.81 -4.69
CA LEU A 21 1.15 0.65 -5.41
C LEU A 21 2.32 0.37 -4.44
N ASP A 22 2.35 1.05 -3.31
CA ASP A 22 3.43 0.89 -2.34
C ASP A 22 3.41 -0.48 -1.66
N GLU A 23 2.22 -0.96 -1.26
CA GLU A 23 2.03 -2.32 -0.76
C GLU A 23 2.40 -3.37 -1.82
N ALA A 24 2.04 -3.13 -3.09
CA ALA A 24 2.42 -4.00 -4.19
C ALA A 24 3.94 -4.07 -4.37
N LEU A 25 4.66 -2.95 -4.27
CA LEU A 25 6.13 -2.94 -4.32
C LEU A 25 6.77 -3.72 -3.16
N LEU A 26 6.22 -3.61 -1.95
CA LEU A 26 6.65 -4.40 -0.80
C LEU A 26 6.45 -5.90 -1.06
N VAL A 27 5.26 -6.29 -1.54
CA VAL A 27 4.95 -7.68 -1.90
C VAL A 27 5.87 -8.19 -3.01
N LEU A 28 6.05 -7.44 -4.10
CA LEU A 28 6.91 -7.84 -5.21
C LEU A 28 8.35 -8.05 -4.75
N ARG A 29 8.86 -7.17 -3.89
CA ARG A 29 10.24 -7.27 -3.38
C ARG A 29 10.47 -8.50 -2.51
N HIS A 30 9.48 -8.92 -1.71
CA HIS A 30 9.68 -9.92 -0.66
C HIS A 30 8.91 -11.24 -0.84
N ALA A 31 7.93 -11.28 -1.75
CA ALA A 31 7.10 -12.46 -2.00
C ALA A 31 7.02 -12.89 -3.47
N ALA A 32 7.41 -12.04 -4.43
CA ALA A 32 7.50 -12.50 -5.82
C ALA A 32 8.64 -13.51 -5.99
N PRO A 33 8.42 -14.61 -6.73
CA PRO A 33 9.48 -15.50 -7.19
C PRO A 33 10.58 -14.73 -7.94
N ALA A 34 11.84 -15.18 -7.82
CA ALA A 34 13.00 -14.42 -8.29
C ALA A 34 13.04 -14.22 -9.82
N ASP A 35 12.42 -15.12 -10.56
CA ASP A 35 12.33 -15.13 -12.03
C ASP A 35 11.31 -14.11 -12.59
N VAL A 36 10.29 -13.76 -11.80
CA VAL A 36 9.27 -12.76 -12.18
C VAL A 36 9.39 -11.45 -11.40
N ARG A 37 10.34 -11.37 -10.46
CA ARG A 37 10.57 -10.17 -9.66
C ARG A 37 11.20 -9.08 -10.52
N PRO A 38 10.62 -7.85 -10.54
CA PRO A 38 11.22 -6.73 -11.24
C PRO A 38 12.64 -6.41 -10.73
N HIS A 39 13.45 -5.76 -11.55
CA HIS A 39 14.79 -5.34 -11.13
C HIS A 39 14.71 -4.33 -9.97
N GLY A 40 15.67 -4.45 -9.03
CA GLY A 40 15.69 -3.63 -7.82
C GLY A 40 15.75 -2.12 -8.10
N GLY A 41 16.48 -1.71 -9.14
CA GLY A 41 16.61 -0.31 -9.55
C GLY A 41 15.29 0.29 -10.05
N ASP A 42 14.50 -0.48 -10.81
CA ASP A 42 13.19 -0.05 -11.30
C ASP A 42 12.21 0.12 -10.14
N MET A 43 12.17 -0.87 -9.22
CA MET A 43 11.33 -0.78 -8.03
C MET A 43 11.72 0.41 -7.13
N GLN A 44 13.02 0.69 -7.00
CA GLN A 44 13.48 1.84 -6.23
C GLN A 44 13.08 3.15 -6.90
N SER A 45 13.21 3.25 -8.22
CA SER A 45 12.82 4.43 -8.98
C SER A 45 11.32 4.75 -8.83
N VAL A 46 10.45 3.73 -8.88
CA VAL A 46 9.01 3.91 -8.62
C VAL A 46 8.76 4.36 -7.18
N ARG A 47 9.48 3.80 -6.21
CA ARG A 47 9.37 4.16 -4.79
C ARG A 47 9.81 5.60 -4.53
N ASP A 48 10.86 6.07 -5.20
CA ASP A 48 11.35 7.44 -5.07
C ASP A 48 10.34 8.43 -5.67
N ALA A 49 9.76 8.11 -6.84
CA ALA A 49 8.67 8.89 -7.42
C ALA A 49 7.44 8.94 -6.50
N ALA A 50 7.04 7.82 -5.91
CA ALA A 50 5.96 7.76 -4.93
C ALA A 50 6.27 8.61 -3.69
N THR A 51 7.52 8.60 -3.21
CA THR A 51 7.96 9.43 -2.08
C THR A 51 7.88 10.92 -2.39
N SER A 52 8.31 11.32 -3.58
CA SER A 52 8.22 12.70 -4.04
C SER A 52 6.76 13.17 -4.12
N LEU A 53 5.88 12.32 -4.64
CA LEU A 53 4.44 12.60 -4.70
C LEU A 53 3.83 12.70 -3.29
N LEU A 54 4.20 11.80 -2.37
CA LEU A 54 3.77 11.88 -0.97
C LEU A 54 4.21 13.17 -0.30
N GLY A 55 5.44 13.64 -0.56
CA GLY A 55 5.93 14.92 -0.06
C GLY A 55 5.09 16.10 -0.56
N THR A 56 4.61 16.02 -1.80
CA THR A 56 3.75 17.05 -2.41
C THR A 56 2.33 17.04 -1.83
N LEU A 57 1.75 15.85 -1.61
CA LEU A 57 0.37 15.70 -1.13
C LEU A 57 0.22 15.91 0.39
N GLY A 58 1.23 15.48 1.17
CA GLY A 58 1.08 15.27 2.61
C GLY A 58 1.54 16.40 3.52
N GLY A 59 2.07 17.51 2.99
CA GLY A 59 2.50 18.67 3.80
C GLY A 59 3.38 18.26 4.99
N SER A 60 4.55 17.68 4.71
CA SER A 60 5.72 17.31 5.53
C SER A 60 5.58 16.77 6.97
N ASP A 61 4.60 17.11 7.80
CA ASP A 61 4.66 16.83 9.27
C ASP A 61 3.35 16.39 9.95
N ARG A 62 2.18 16.46 9.30
CA ARG A 62 0.89 16.26 10.00
C ARG A 62 0.38 14.81 10.08
N LEU A 63 1.12 13.83 9.56
CA LEU A 63 0.60 12.49 9.23
C LEU A 63 1.15 11.34 10.11
N THR A 64 1.70 11.61 11.29
CA THR A 64 2.42 10.59 12.11
C THR A 64 1.59 9.96 13.24
N GLY A 65 0.31 10.31 13.39
CA GLY A 65 -0.53 9.82 14.49
C GLY A 65 -1.09 8.40 14.34
N CYS A 66 -1.05 7.81 13.14
CA CYS A 66 -1.68 6.51 12.88
C CYS A 66 -0.72 5.34 13.14
N ALA A 67 -1.25 4.25 13.70
CA ALA A 67 -0.56 2.97 13.75
C ALA A 67 -0.33 2.42 12.32
N PRO A 68 0.76 1.67 12.07
CA PRO A 68 0.98 1.08 10.76
C PRO A 68 -0.21 0.18 10.39
N PRO A 69 -0.57 0.11 9.11
CA PRO A 69 -1.60 -0.80 8.65
C PRO A 69 -1.21 -2.26 8.88
N PRO A 70 -2.18 -3.19 8.95
CA PRO A 70 -1.89 -4.62 9.02
C PRO A 70 -0.96 -5.05 7.88
N PRO A 71 -0.04 -6.01 8.12
CA PRO A 71 0.80 -6.55 7.05
C PRO A 71 -0.06 -7.17 5.94
N PRO A 72 0.43 -7.24 4.68
CA PRO A 72 -0.23 -8.02 3.65
C PRO A 72 -0.41 -9.48 4.09
N ASP A 73 -1.58 -10.04 3.78
CA ASP A 73 -1.96 -11.39 4.19
C ASP A 73 -1.16 -12.45 3.42
N ARG A 74 -0.28 -13.16 4.13
CA ARG A 74 0.63 -14.15 3.54
C ARG A 74 -0.10 -15.35 2.95
N ASP A 75 -1.26 -15.72 3.49
CA ASP A 75 -2.03 -16.85 2.99
C ASP A 75 -2.72 -16.48 1.68
N LEU A 76 -3.22 -15.24 1.57
CA LEU A 76 -3.67 -14.71 0.28
C LEU A 76 -2.53 -14.65 -0.74
N LEU A 77 -1.35 -14.15 -0.36
CA LEU A 77 -0.20 -14.12 -1.28
C LEU A 77 0.13 -15.53 -1.82
N ARG A 78 0.13 -16.55 -0.96
CA ARG A 78 0.33 -17.95 -1.38
C ARG A 78 -0.77 -18.44 -2.32
N ALA A 79 -2.03 -18.11 -2.04
CA ALA A 79 -3.16 -18.49 -2.89
C ALA A 79 -3.05 -17.93 -4.32
N PHE A 80 -2.40 -16.77 -4.49
CA PHE A 80 -2.12 -16.16 -5.79
C PHE A 80 -0.76 -16.56 -6.40
N GLY A 81 -0.12 -17.63 -5.90
CA GLY A 81 1.12 -18.16 -6.47
C GLY A 81 2.40 -17.40 -6.08
N LEU A 82 2.32 -16.47 -5.13
CA LEU A 82 3.50 -15.82 -4.58
C LEU A 82 4.14 -16.74 -3.53
N THR A 83 5.45 -16.62 -3.38
CA THR A 83 6.23 -17.39 -2.40
C THR A 83 6.88 -16.43 -1.43
N PRO A 84 6.15 -15.95 -0.39
CA PRO A 84 6.71 -15.09 0.63
C PRO A 84 7.98 -15.71 1.22
N CYS A 85 8.96 -14.87 1.51
CA CYS A 85 10.12 -15.27 2.31
C CYS A 85 9.69 -15.88 3.67
N PRO A 86 10.63 -16.51 4.40
CA PRO A 86 10.36 -17.01 5.75
C PRO A 86 9.68 -15.93 6.61
N GLU A 87 8.80 -16.36 7.51
CA GLU A 87 7.94 -15.44 8.26
C GLU A 87 8.70 -14.37 9.04
N ALA A 88 9.84 -14.75 9.63
CA ALA A 88 10.69 -13.81 10.35
C ALA A 88 11.26 -12.71 9.43
N ASP A 89 11.65 -13.07 8.20
CA ASP A 89 12.17 -12.12 7.21
C ASP A 89 11.06 -11.24 6.66
N TRP A 90 9.86 -11.80 6.47
CA TRP A 90 8.67 -11.06 6.06
C TRP A 90 8.30 -10.01 7.11
N ASN A 91 8.16 -10.43 8.38
CA ASN A 91 7.80 -9.52 9.46
C ASN A 91 8.84 -8.41 9.63
N ARG A 92 10.14 -8.73 9.49
CA ARG A 92 11.22 -7.74 9.51
C ARG A 92 11.12 -6.77 8.32
N ALA A 93 10.86 -7.28 7.12
CA ALA A 93 10.71 -6.46 5.92
C ALA A 93 9.53 -5.50 6.01
N VAL A 94 8.37 -5.98 6.50
CA VAL A 94 7.19 -5.12 6.72
C VAL A 94 7.48 -4.07 7.79
N ALA A 95 8.08 -4.46 8.91
CA ALA A 95 8.41 -3.54 10.01
C ALA A 95 9.40 -2.44 9.58
N ALA A 96 10.33 -2.76 8.68
CA ALA A 96 11.27 -1.77 8.12
C ALA A 96 10.56 -0.67 7.30
N GLU A 97 9.34 -0.93 6.83
CA GLU A 97 8.52 0.01 6.06
C GLU A 97 7.43 0.68 6.91
N ASP A 98 7.34 0.40 8.22
CA ASP A 98 6.23 0.85 9.07
C ASP A 98 6.03 2.37 9.04
N ASP A 99 7.09 3.17 9.08
CA ASP A 99 6.97 4.64 9.05
C ASP A 99 6.37 5.15 7.75
N ARG A 100 6.76 4.55 6.63
CA ARG A 100 6.19 4.85 5.32
C ARG A 100 4.73 4.46 5.25
N ARG A 101 4.42 3.24 5.68
CA ARG A 101 3.05 2.69 5.71
C ARG A 101 2.13 3.48 6.66
N ARG A 102 2.66 3.96 7.79
CA ARG A 102 1.98 4.89 8.72
C ARG A 102 1.58 6.18 8.02
N ARG A 103 2.51 6.83 7.32
CA ARG A 103 2.25 8.08 6.58
C ARG A 103 1.19 7.89 5.50
N LEU A 104 1.31 6.81 4.71
CA LEU A 104 0.33 6.45 3.69
C LEU A 104 -1.06 6.23 4.30
N ARG A 105 -1.15 5.46 5.40
CA ARG A 105 -2.41 5.22 6.09
C ARG A 105 -3.04 6.51 6.61
N SER A 106 -2.24 7.39 7.21
CA SER A 106 -2.73 8.69 7.68
C SER A 106 -3.28 9.54 6.52
N LEU A 107 -2.62 9.53 5.37
CA LEU A 107 -3.08 10.27 4.19
C LEU A 107 -4.41 9.70 3.67
N VAL A 108 -4.49 8.38 3.51
CA VAL A 108 -5.72 7.65 3.13
C VAL A 108 -6.88 8.02 4.06
N GLN A 109 -6.65 7.98 5.38
CA GLN A 109 -7.67 8.30 6.38
C GLN A 109 -8.04 9.78 6.42
N THR A 110 -7.10 10.68 6.15
CA THR A 110 -7.38 12.13 6.09
C THR A 110 -8.34 12.47 4.95
N GLU A 111 -8.29 11.71 3.86
CA GLU A 111 -9.20 11.84 2.72
C GLU A 111 -10.53 11.08 2.90
N GLY A 112 -10.75 10.47 4.09
CA GLY A 112 -11.99 9.77 4.42
C GLY A 112 -12.04 8.29 4.03
N TRP A 113 -10.92 7.74 3.54
CA TRP A 113 -10.82 6.35 3.11
C TRP A 113 -10.32 5.43 4.22
N SER A 114 -10.54 4.13 4.03
CA SER A 114 -10.06 3.09 4.91
C SER A 114 -8.90 2.32 4.28
N TRP A 115 -8.13 1.62 5.11
CA TRP A 115 -7.10 0.72 4.59
C TRP A 115 -7.71 -0.49 3.83
N ARG A 116 -9.00 -0.79 3.99
CA ARG A 116 -9.67 -1.85 3.22
C ARG A 116 -9.83 -1.46 1.75
N ASP A 117 -9.96 -0.16 1.48
CA ASP A 117 -10.06 0.38 0.12
C ASP A 117 -8.71 0.27 -0.61
N VAL A 118 -7.60 0.31 0.14
CA VAL A 118 -6.24 0.09 -0.38
C VAL A 118 -5.99 -1.38 -0.72
N THR A 119 -6.42 -2.31 0.12
CA THR A 119 -6.17 -3.75 -0.08
C THR A 119 -7.23 -4.44 -0.94
N GLY A 120 -8.31 -3.76 -1.32
CA GLY A 120 -9.42 -4.36 -2.06
C GLY A 120 -10.21 -5.40 -1.26
N ALA A 121 -10.03 -5.48 0.06
CA ALA A 121 -10.64 -6.51 0.92
C ALA A 121 -12.17 -6.41 1.06
N GLY A 122 -12.81 -5.42 0.40
CA GLY A 122 -14.27 -5.35 0.23
C GLY A 122 -14.79 -6.08 -1.02
N ALA A 123 -13.96 -6.26 -2.05
CA ALA A 123 -14.40 -6.76 -3.36
C ALA A 123 -14.50 -8.29 -3.46
N TYR A 124 -13.88 -9.04 -2.55
CA TYR A 124 -13.76 -10.51 -2.62
C TYR A 124 -14.73 -11.29 -1.72
N THR A 125 -15.75 -10.64 -1.13
CA THR A 125 -16.75 -11.32 -0.25
C THR A 125 -18.10 -11.61 -0.91
N SER A 126 -18.23 -11.46 -2.23
CA SER A 126 -19.39 -11.93 -2.98
C SER A 126 -19.02 -13.18 -3.78
N GLY A 127 -19.16 -14.34 -3.15
CA GLY A 127 -19.07 -15.67 -3.75
C GLY A 127 -20.08 -16.59 -3.09
#